data_AF-A0A3D1JHV7-F1
#
_entry.id   AF-A0A3D1JHV7-F1
#
_cell.length_a   1.000
_cell.length_b   1.000
_cell.length_c   1.000
_cell.angle_alpha   90.00
_cell.angle_beta   90.00
_cell.angle_gamma   90.00
#
_symmetry.space_group_name_H-M   'P 1'
#
loop_
_entity.id
_entity.type
_entity.pdbx_description
1 polymer ?
#
loop_
_entity_poly.entity_id
_entity_poly.type
_entity_poly.pdbx_seq_one_letter_code
_entity_poly.pdbx_strand_id
1 'polypeptide(L)'
;MDVNTVVERVAGLLLDPERVKYGEAEMLAGLRLALGELSLRAGEAYLLTGLDGAMETTLPETLETLLVIGAAGYTALARAGARADWELQDEGEFQRLRSWAEGRLEDFRKVMRSLYPAHVPRVHGQYRSQAPWAAWHGTLGEEEEGSA
;
A
#
# COMPACT_ATOMS: atom_id res chain seq x y z
N MET A 1 15.71 -1.30 3.67
CA MET A 1 15.33 0.12 3.61
C MET A 1 14.31 0.45 4.69
N ASP A 2 14.31 1.65 5.29
CA ASP A 2 13.32 2.07 6.31
C ASP A 2 12.30 3.10 5.75
N VAL A 3 11.31 3.47 6.56
CA VAL A 3 10.25 4.42 6.18
C VAL A 3 10.81 5.78 5.76
N ASN A 4 11.81 6.32 6.47
CA ASN A 4 12.37 7.63 6.19
C ASN A 4 13.06 7.67 4.83
N THR A 5 13.83 6.62 4.53
CA THR A 5 14.50 6.45 3.23
C THR A 5 13.47 6.41 2.09
N VAL A 6 12.34 5.73 2.29
CA VAL A 6 11.28 5.70 1.26
C VAL A 6 10.66 7.07 1.06
N VAL A 7 10.33 7.77 2.15
CA VAL A 7 9.72 9.10 2.08
C VAL A 7 10.66 10.09 1.37
N GLU A 8 11.97 10.07 1.65
CA GLU A 8 12.96 10.89 0.94
C GLU A 8 13.01 10.57 -0.56
N ARG A 9 13.00 9.29 -0.94
CA ARG A 9 12.97 8.86 -2.34
C ARG A 9 11.67 9.27 -3.04
N VAL A 10 10.53 9.18 -2.36
CA VAL A 10 9.23 9.62 -2.87
C VAL A 10 9.22 11.14 -3.09
N ALA A 11 9.73 11.90 -2.11
CA ALA A 11 9.87 13.36 -2.20
C ALA A 11 10.73 13.76 -3.42
N GLY A 12 11.85 13.08 -3.63
CA GLY A 12 12.69 13.28 -4.82
C GLY A 12 11.97 12.97 -6.14
N LEU A 13 11.20 11.87 -6.19
CA LEU A 13 10.44 11.49 -7.39
C LEU A 13 9.30 12.47 -7.72
N LEU A 14 8.73 13.09 -6.69
CA LEU A 14 7.70 14.14 -6.81
C LEU A 14 8.29 15.53 -7.09
N LEU A 15 9.62 15.66 -7.21
CA LEU A 15 10.33 16.93 -7.37
C LEU A 15 10.05 17.91 -6.21
N ASP A 16 9.87 17.38 -5.00
CA ASP A 16 9.59 18.13 -3.77
C ASP A 16 10.46 17.64 -2.60
N PRO A 17 11.80 17.73 -2.71
CA PRO A 17 12.70 17.22 -1.67
C PRO A 17 12.55 17.96 -0.32
N GLU A 18 12.13 19.22 -0.36
CA GLU A 18 11.89 20.06 0.82
C GLU A 18 10.49 19.83 1.42
N ARG A 19 9.65 18.98 0.80
CA ARG A 19 8.29 18.63 1.26
C ARG A 19 7.37 19.84 1.43
N VAL A 20 7.50 20.81 0.52
CA VAL A 20 6.69 22.05 0.52
C VAL A 20 5.29 21.78 -0.04
N LYS A 21 5.19 20.88 -1.02
CA LYS A 21 3.93 20.57 -1.72
C LYS A 21 3.25 19.32 -1.18
N TYR A 22 4.03 18.35 -0.73
CA TYR A 22 3.58 17.06 -0.26
C TYR A 22 4.05 16.87 1.18
N GLY A 23 3.09 16.87 2.10
CA GLY A 23 3.38 16.65 3.52
C GLY A 23 3.78 15.19 3.79
N GLU A 24 4.48 14.98 4.90
CA GLU A 24 4.90 13.64 5.33
C GLU A 24 3.70 12.69 5.48
N ALA A 25 2.58 13.16 6.04
CA ALA A 25 1.38 12.36 6.20
C ALA A 25 0.80 11.86 4.85
N GLU A 26 0.85 12.69 3.80
CA GLU A 26 0.39 12.32 2.46
C GLU A 26 1.32 11.29 1.81
N MET A 27 2.63 11.43 2.01
CA MET A 27 3.62 10.44 1.56
C MET A 27 3.46 9.11 2.30
N LEU A 28 3.25 9.14 3.62
CA LEU A 28 2.99 7.94 4.42
C LEU A 28 1.68 7.25 4.03
N ALA A 29 0.64 8.01 3.67
CA ALA A 29 -0.60 7.43 3.16
C ALA A 29 -0.38 6.73 1.81
N GLY A 30 0.33 7.37 0.88
CA GLY A 30 0.69 6.77 -0.41
C GLY A 30 1.55 5.52 -0.25
N LEU A 31 2.49 5.55 0.69
CA LEU A 31 3.34 4.42 1.05
C LEU A 31 2.55 3.21 1.54
N ARG A 32 1.59 3.42 2.45
CA ARG A 32 0.70 2.34 2.93
C ARG A 32 -0.10 1.71 1.81
N LEU A 33 -0.65 2.52 0.90
CA LEU A 33 -1.41 2.01 -0.25
C LEU A 33 -0.53 1.16 -1.18
N ALA A 34 0.68 1.63 -1.49
CA ALA A 34 1.61 0.90 -2.33
C ALA A 34 2.08 -0.41 -1.69
N LEU A 35 2.44 -0.39 -0.40
CA LEU A 35 2.86 -1.58 0.34
C LEU A 35 1.72 -2.60 0.48
N GLY A 36 0.50 -2.12 0.72
CA GLY A 36 -0.70 -2.95 0.77
C GLY A 36 -0.99 -3.63 -0.56
N GLU A 37 -0.87 -2.92 -1.68
CA GLU A 37 -1.07 -3.51 -3.00
C GLU A 37 0.01 -4.53 -3.35
N LEU A 38 1.28 -4.26 -3.01
CA LEU A 38 2.38 -5.22 -3.16
C LEU A 38 2.12 -6.48 -2.35
N SER A 39 1.75 -6.33 -1.07
CA SER A 39 1.46 -7.45 -0.17
C SER A 39 0.31 -8.30 -0.70
N LEU A 40 -0.78 -7.65 -1.14
CA LEU A 40 -1.94 -8.33 -1.71
C LEU A 40 -1.57 -9.13 -2.98
N ARG A 41 -0.73 -8.57 -3.86
CA ARG A 41 -0.30 -9.24 -5.09
C ARG A 41 0.70 -10.36 -4.81
N ALA A 42 1.57 -10.21 -3.83
CA ALA A 42 2.50 -11.23 -3.41
C ALA A 42 1.82 -12.41 -2.70
N GLY A 43 0.67 -12.16 -2.05
CA GLY A 43 -0.01 -13.15 -1.22
C GLY A 43 0.65 -13.32 0.15
N GLU A 44 1.50 -12.37 0.56
CA GLU A 44 2.16 -12.31 1.86
C GLU A 44 2.25 -10.86 2.34
N ALA A 45 2.34 -10.66 3.65
CA ALA A 45 2.44 -9.32 4.23
C ALA A 45 3.90 -8.83 4.22
N TYR A 46 4.15 -7.71 3.54
CA TYR A 46 5.43 -7.01 3.62
C TYR A 46 5.39 -5.91 4.68
N LEU A 47 6.48 -5.79 5.42
CA LEU A 47 6.70 -4.81 6.48
C LEU A 47 7.85 -3.89 6.09
N LEU A 48 7.79 -2.67 6.60
CA LEU A 48 8.82 -1.66 6.44
C LEU A 48 9.12 -1.05 7.80
N THR A 49 10.39 -1.07 8.22
CA THR A 49 10.81 -0.56 9.53
C THR A 49 10.37 0.89 9.72
N GLY A 50 9.72 1.16 10.86
CA GLY A 50 9.20 2.47 11.22
C GLY A 50 7.79 2.77 10.69
N LEU A 51 7.25 1.96 9.78
CA LEU A 51 5.87 2.08 9.34
C LEU A 51 4.96 1.22 10.24
N ASP A 52 3.91 1.83 10.78
CA ASP A 52 2.87 1.15 11.57
C ASP A 52 3.42 0.30 12.74
N GLY A 53 4.54 0.73 13.32
CA GLY A 53 5.19 0.06 14.45
C GLY A 53 6.04 -1.16 14.08
N ALA A 54 6.25 -1.45 12.79
CA ALA A 54 7.14 -2.52 12.38
C ALA A 54 8.60 -2.23 12.78
N MET A 55 9.22 -3.19 13.44
CA MET A 55 10.62 -3.09 13.88
C MET A 55 11.59 -3.58 12.80
N GLU A 56 11.14 -4.48 11.93
CA GLU A 56 11.95 -5.09 10.89
C GLU A 56 11.28 -4.93 9.52
N THR A 57 12.12 -4.80 8.49
CA THR A 57 11.69 -4.72 7.09
C THR A 57 11.71 -6.13 6.52
N THR A 58 10.56 -6.60 6.03
CA THR A 58 10.45 -7.90 5.34
C THR A 58 10.31 -7.73 3.83
N LEU A 59 10.16 -6.50 3.35
CA LEU A 59 10.13 -6.19 1.92
C LEU A 59 11.45 -6.60 1.24
N PRO A 60 11.42 -7.46 0.20
CA PRO A 60 12.60 -7.78 -0.59
C PRO A 60 13.22 -6.54 -1.24
N GLU A 61 14.56 -6.48 -1.25
CA GLU A 61 15.32 -5.36 -1.84
C GLU A 61 14.95 -5.09 -3.31
N THR A 62 14.63 -6.16 -4.06
CA THR A 62 14.22 -6.08 -5.47
C THR A 62 12.89 -5.34 -5.68
N LEU A 63 12.08 -5.16 -4.62
CA LEU A 63 10.80 -4.46 -4.68
C LEU A 63 10.87 -3.02 -4.17
N GLU A 64 12.01 -2.57 -3.62
CA GLU A 64 12.12 -1.24 -3.01
C GLU A 64 11.82 -0.11 -3.99
N THR A 65 12.42 -0.14 -5.18
CA THR A 65 12.17 0.85 -6.23
C THR A 65 10.71 0.84 -6.67
N LEU A 66 10.11 -0.34 -6.75
CA LEU A 66 8.71 -0.49 -7.14
C LEU A 66 7.77 0.10 -6.08
N LEU A 67 8.08 -0.08 -4.79
CA LEU A 67 7.37 0.54 -3.68
C LEU A 67 7.42 2.06 -3.77
N VAL A 68 8.60 2.65 -4.03
CA VAL A 68 8.77 4.11 -4.17
C VAL A 68 7.91 4.66 -5.32
N ILE A 69 7.90 4.00 -6.47
CA ILE A 69 7.10 4.40 -7.64
C ILE A 69 5.60 4.37 -7.31
N GLY A 70 5.13 3.27 -6.70
CA GLY A 70 3.74 3.13 -6.29
C GLY A 70 3.33 4.18 -5.26
N ALA A 71 4.18 4.42 -4.26
CA ALA A 71 3.93 5.39 -3.20
C ALA A 71 3.80 6.81 -3.77
N ALA A 72 4.73 7.23 -4.63
CA ALA A 72 4.67 8.54 -5.29
C ALA A 72 3.43 8.69 -6.18
N GLY A 73 3.05 7.65 -6.91
CA GLY A 73 1.82 7.63 -7.71
C GLY A 73 0.58 7.83 -6.84
N TYR A 74 0.47 7.12 -5.72
CA TYR A 74 -0.65 7.28 -4.79
C TYR A 74 -0.68 8.67 -4.12
N THR A 75 0.47 9.18 -3.70
CA THR A 75 0.57 10.53 -3.10
C THR A 75 0.15 11.61 -4.10
N ALA A 76 0.65 11.56 -5.34
CA ALA A 76 0.26 12.50 -6.38
C ALA A 76 -1.22 12.39 -6.76
N LEU A 77 -1.77 11.18 -6.80
CA LEU A 77 -3.19 10.97 -7.11
C LEU A 77 -4.09 11.54 -6.01
N ALA A 78 -3.72 11.35 -4.73
CA ALA A 78 -4.45 11.91 -3.61
C ALA A 78 -4.47 13.46 -3.68
N ARG A 79 -3.31 14.08 -3.93
CA ARG A 79 -3.18 15.52 -4.12
C ARG A 79 -4.01 16.03 -5.30
N ALA A 80 -3.98 15.32 -6.43
CA ALA A 80 -4.79 15.63 -7.60
C ALA A 80 -6.32 15.45 -7.39
N GLY A 81 -6.75 14.87 -6.26
CA GLY A 81 -8.15 14.78 -5.83
C GLY A 81 -8.54 15.81 -4.77
N ALA A 82 -7.57 16.45 -4.11
CA ALA A 82 -7.77 17.41 -3.03
C ALA A 82 -8.21 18.79 -3.58
N ARG A 83 -9.52 18.97 -3.77
CA ARG A 83 -10.14 20.19 -4.32
C ARG A 83 -9.79 21.50 -3.59
N ALA A 84 -9.49 21.42 -2.29
CA ALA A 84 -9.25 22.58 -1.45
C ALA A 84 -7.99 23.38 -1.85
N ASP A 85 -7.08 22.76 -2.61
CA ASP A 85 -5.81 23.37 -3.02
C ASP A 85 -5.84 24.01 -4.42
N TRP A 86 -6.95 23.87 -5.16
CA TRP A 86 -6.97 24.17 -6.60
C TRP A 86 -7.29 25.63 -6.94
N GLU A 87 -7.86 26.40 -6.02
CA GLU A 87 -8.21 27.81 -6.26
C GLU A 87 -7.00 28.71 -6.48
N LEU A 88 -5.79 28.23 -6.16
CA LEU A 88 -4.52 28.96 -6.28
C LEU A 88 -3.57 28.38 -7.35
N GLN A 89 -4.00 27.36 -8.10
CA GLN A 89 -3.14 26.66 -9.06
C GLN A 89 -3.41 27.04 -10.52
N ASP A 90 -2.39 26.87 -11.35
CA ASP A 90 -2.48 27.13 -12.79
C ASP A 90 -3.52 26.22 -13.45
N GLU A 91 -4.26 26.76 -14.41
CA GLU A 91 -5.20 25.98 -15.20
C GLU A 91 -4.48 24.79 -15.87
N GLY A 92 -5.01 23.58 -15.66
CA GLY A 92 -4.42 22.35 -16.19
C GLY A 92 -3.43 21.63 -15.28
N GLU A 93 -2.99 22.22 -14.15
CA GLU A 93 -2.01 21.59 -13.26
C GLU A 93 -2.53 20.26 -12.69
N PHE A 94 -3.79 20.23 -12.25
CA PHE A 94 -4.38 19.01 -11.71
C PHE A 94 -4.50 17.89 -12.75
N GLN A 95 -4.85 18.20 -14.02
CA GLN A 95 -4.94 17.19 -15.08
C GLN A 95 -3.57 16.60 -15.38
N ARG A 96 -2.53 17.44 -15.41
CA ARG A 96 -1.14 17.00 -15.61
C ARG A 96 -0.68 16.12 -14.46
N LEU A 97 -0.92 16.54 -13.22
CA LEU A 97 -0.55 15.78 -12.03
C LEU A 97 -1.28 14.43 -11.97
N ARG A 98 -2.60 14.45 -12.24
CA ARG A 98 -3.41 13.24 -12.32
C ARG A 98 -2.91 12.28 -13.39
N SER A 99 -2.66 12.78 -14.60
CA SER A 99 -2.16 11.96 -15.71
C SER A 99 -0.79 11.35 -15.38
N TRP A 100 0.10 12.12 -14.76
CA TRP A 100 1.39 11.60 -14.29
C TRP A 100 1.20 10.51 -13.22
N ALA A 101 0.34 10.74 -12.24
CA ALA A 101 0.07 9.80 -11.15
C ALA A 101 -0.51 8.48 -11.67
N GLU A 102 -1.49 8.57 -12.58
CA GLU A 102 -2.08 7.41 -13.26
C GLU A 102 -1.02 6.63 -14.05
N GLY A 103 -0.13 7.32 -14.79
CA GLY A 103 0.98 6.69 -15.50
C GLY A 103 1.96 5.95 -14.57
N ARG A 104 2.32 6.55 -13.43
CA ARG A 104 3.17 5.88 -12.42
C ARG A 104 2.50 4.65 -11.81
N LEU A 105 1.22 4.72 -11.52
CA LEU A 105 0.46 3.58 -11.01
C LEU A 105 0.26 2.50 -12.07
N GLU A 106 0.15 2.86 -13.34
CA GLU A 106 0.14 1.90 -14.44
C GLU A 106 1.47 1.15 -14.55
N ASP A 107 2.61 1.85 -14.53
CA ASP A 107 3.95 1.26 -14.53
C ASP A 107 4.12 0.30 -13.35
N PHE A 108 3.78 0.76 -12.14
CA PHE A 108 3.79 -0.03 -10.92
C PHE A 108 2.99 -1.32 -11.05
N ARG A 109 1.73 -1.22 -11.50
CA ARG A 109 0.84 -2.38 -11.69
C ARG A 109 1.28 -3.30 -12.81
N LYS A 110 1.89 -2.77 -13.86
CA LYS A 110 2.42 -3.56 -14.98
C LYS A 110 3.57 -4.44 -14.51
N VAL A 111 4.51 -3.89 -13.74
CA VAL A 111 5.61 -4.66 -13.14
C VAL A 111 5.06 -5.69 -12.16
N MET A 112 4.12 -5.31 -11.28
CA MET A 112 3.49 -6.27 -10.37
C MET A 112 2.82 -7.43 -11.11
N ARG A 113 2.09 -7.19 -12.20
CA ARG A 113 1.49 -8.27 -13.00
C ARG A 113 2.53 -9.21 -13.60
N SER A 114 3.72 -8.70 -13.93
CA SER A 114 4.82 -9.51 -14.44
C SER A 114 5.45 -10.38 -13.35
N LEU A 115 5.61 -9.85 -12.13
CA LEU A 115 6.20 -10.57 -10.99
C LEU A 115 5.19 -11.54 -10.32
N TYR A 116 3.91 -11.17 -10.35
CA TYR A 116 2.81 -11.83 -9.68
C TYR A 116 1.68 -12.15 -10.68
N PRO A 117 1.90 -13.03 -11.67
CA PRO A 117 0.88 -13.36 -12.66
C PRO A 117 -0.30 -14.07 -12.00
N ALA A 118 -1.52 -13.78 -12.47
CA ALA A 118 -2.79 -14.23 -11.89
C ALA A 118 -3.01 -15.76 -11.84
N HIS A 119 -2.08 -16.54 -12.40
CA HIS A 119 -2.19 -18.00 -12.56
C HIS A 119 -1.33 -18.81 -11.59
N VAL A 120 -0.78 -18.19 -10.54
CA VAL A 120 -0.12 -18.95 -9.48
C VAL A 120 -1.08 -19.05 -8.30
N PRO A 121 -1.71 -20.21 -8.03
CA PRO A 121 -2.33 -20.45 -6.75
C PRO A 121 -1.21 -20.41 -5.70
N ARG A 122 -1.00 -19.25 -5.08
CA ARG A 122 -0.07 -19.11 -3.97
C ARG A 122 -0.76 -19.62 -2.72
N VAL A 123 -0.91 -20.94 -2.66
CA VAL A 123 -1.17 -21.64 -1.40
C VAL A 123 0.19 -21.83 -0.73
N HIS A 124 0.61 -20.81 0.01
CA HIS A 124 1.50 -20.98 1.15
C HIS A 124 0.63 -20.62 2.38
N GLY A 125 0.02 -21.54 3.11
CA GLY A 125 0.56 -22.82 3.51
C GLY A 125 1.64 -22.67 4.58
N GLN A 126 1.51 -21.75 5.55
CA GLN A 126 2.14 -21.86 6.89
C GLN A 126 1.81 -20.80 7.97
N TYR A 127 0.78 -19.94 7.82
CA TYR A 127 0.24 -19.15 8.96
C TYR A 127 -1.19 -19.55 9.32
N ARG A 128 -1.49 -20.86 9.34
CA ARG A 128 -2.73 -21.39 9.93
C ARG A 128 -2.62 -21.61 11.45
N SER A 129 -1.56 -21.13 12.11
CA SER A 129 -1.32 -21.38 13.53
C SER A 129 -1.14 -20.12 14.37
N GLN A 130 -1.91 -19.05 14.12
CA GLN A 130 -2.17 -18.01 15.13
C GLN A 130 -3.28 -17.03 14.70
N ALA A 131 -4.47 -17.54 14.40
CA ALA A 131 -5.67 -16.73 14.47
C ALA A 131 -6.48 -17.22 15.69
N PRO A 132 -6.24 -16.69 16.90
CA PRO A 132 -6.91 -17.14 18.12
C PRO A 132 -8.43 -16.96 18.09
N TRP A 133 -8.98 -16.20 17.13
CA TRP A 133 -10.41 -16.04 16.92
C TRP A 133 -11.05 -17.10 16.01
N ALA A 134 -10.25 -17.90 15.30
CA ALA A 134 -10.73 -18.94 14.37
C ALA A 134 -10.99 -20.30 15.05
N ALA A 135 -10.66 -20.44 16.33
CA ALA A 135 -11.02 -21.60 17.14
C ALA A 135 -12.45 -21.44 17.69
N TRP A 136 -13.44 -21.53 16.80
CA TRP A 136 -14.84 -21.63 17.22
C TRP A 136 -15.10 -23.09 17.62
N HIS A 137 -15.31 -23.34 18.92
CA HIS A 137 -15.63 -24.65 19.50
C HIS A 137 -17.12 -24.81 19.85
N GLY A 138 -18.01 -24.11 19.16
CA GLY A 138 -19.45 -24.28 19.34
C GLY A 138 -20.03 -25.32 18.38
N THR A 139 -20.64 -26.36 18.91
CA THR A 139 -21.56 -27.23 18.15
C THR A 139 -22.87 -26.49 17.96
N LEU A 140 -23.22 -26.18 16.71
CA LEU A 140 -24.53 -25.65 16.35
C LEU A 140 -25.57 -26.77 16.45
N GLY A 141 -26.31 -26.76 17.56
CA GLY A 141 -27.65 -27.32 17.71
C GLY A 141 -27.76 -28.84 17.84
N GLU A 142 -28.08 -29.30 19.04
CA GLU A 142 -29.08 -30.35 19.22
C GLU A 142 -30.05 -29.90 20.31
N GLU A 143 -31.33 -30.06 19.98
CA GLU A 143 -32.53 -29.71 20.73
C GLU A 143 -32.65 -30.56 21.99
N GLU A 144 -33.14 -30.01 23.10
CA GLU A 144 -34.06 -30.76 23.96
C GLU A 144 -35.17 -29.84 24.48
N GLU A 145 -36.37 -30.14 23.97
CA GLU A 145 -37.64 -29.93 24.63
C GLU A 145 -37.63 -30.47 26.07
N GLY A 146 -38.35 -29.79 26.96
CA GLY A 146 -39.20 -30.50 27.93
C GLY A 146 -38.72 -30.69 29.37
N SER A 147 -39.39 -29.95 30.27
CA SER A 147 -39.98 -30.42 31.54
C SER A 147 -39.09 -30.92 32.69
N ALA A 148 -39.03 -30.13 33.76
CA ALA A 148 -39.63 -30.47 35.07
C ALA A 148 -39.82 -29.19 35.91
#